data_AF-A0A1Y1Z4G4-F1
#
_entry.id   AF-A0A1Y1Z4G4-F1
#
_cell.length_a   1.000
_cell.length_b   1.000
_cell.length_c   1.000
_cell.angle_alpha   90.00
_cell.angle_beta   90.00
_cell.angle_gamma   90.00
#
_symmetry.space_group_name_H-M   'P 1'
#
loop_
_entity.id
_entity.type
_entity.pdbx_description
1 polymer ?
#
loop_
_entity_poly.entity_id
_entity_poly.type
_entity_poly.pdbx_seq_one_letter_code
_entity_poly.pdbx_strand_id
1 'polypeptide(L)'
;VRAHMEMVQPPPRMSQFNPTYKGYPDFDMNSPLDPSRWPFPCRGFSRGGVVQTVKAGATIPVKIGGGAPHNGGHCQFAVSYDDKTFVVLRDVFDDCLVGSLTFNVQMPSDAPSGRATLAWTWINKTGNREYYMNCADIEIQGRSGGYITGPKLLVVNLPGYVT
;
A
#
# COMPACT_ATOMS: atom_id res chain seq x y z
N VAL A 1 7.29 13.37 18.17
CA VAL A 1 7.64 13.35 16.72
C VAL A 1 7.13 12.04 16.15
N ARG A 2 6.28 12.03 15.11
CA ARG A 2 5.92 10.78 14.41
C ARG A 2 7.16 10.35 13.61
N ALA A 3 7.74 9.22 13.94
CA ALA A 3 9.09 8.86 13.47
C ALA A 3 9.13 8.28 12.05
N HIS A 4 7.99 8.06 11.39
CA HIS A 4 7.90 7.38 10.09
C HIS A 4 6.62 7.78 9.32
N MET A 5 6.31 7.10 8.21
CA MET A 5 5.26 7.43 7.26
C MET A 5 4.21 6.30 7.13
N GLU A 6 2.95 6.66 6.91
CA GLU A 6 1.81 5.74 6.75
C GLU A 6 0.90 6.18 5.60
N MET A 7 0.24 5.24 4.92
CA MET A 7 -0.87 5.57 4.04
C MET A 7 -2.07 6.00 4.89
N VAL A 8 -2.65 7.16 4.58
CA VAL A 8 -3.85 7.69 5.26
C VAL A 8 -5.08 7.63 4.38
N GLN A 9 -4.90 7.64 3.05
CA GLN A 9 -5.97 7.48 2.07
C GLN A 9 -5.49 6.64 0.89
N PRO A 10 -6.26 5.67 0.39
CA PRO A 10 -7.38 5.04 1.10
C PRO A 10 -6.91 4.48 2.46
N PRO A 11 -7.73 4.54 3.51
CA PRO A 11 -7.26 4.21 4.85
C PRO A 11 -6.94 2.71 4.98
N PRO A 12 -5.75 2.33 5.47
CA PRO A 12 -5.33 0.94 5.57
C PRO A 12 -6.16 0.09 6.53
N ARG A 13 -6.04 -1.23 6.41
CA ARG A 13 -6.56 -2.19 7.40
C ARG A 13 -6.11 -1.80 8.81
N MET A 14 -7.03 -1.86 9.77
CA MET A 14 -6.80 -1.54 11.19
C MET A 14 -6.28 -0.12 11.48
N SER A 15 -6.17 0.77 10.49
CA SER A 15 -5.77 2.16 10.71
C SER A 15 -6.82 2.92 11.51
N GLN A 16 -6.38 3.89 12.32
CA GLN A 16 -7.27 4.84 13.00
C GLN A 16 -8.13 5.67 12.03
N PHE A 17 -7.71 5.77 10.76
CA PHE A 17 -8.43 6.48 9.71
C PHE A 17 -9.45 5.58 8.99
N ASN A 18 -9.48 4.27 9.26
CA ASN A 18 -10.33 3.33 8.54
C ASN A 18 -11.74 3.27 9.16
N PRO A 19 -12.76 3.85 8.49
CA PRO A 19 -14.12 3.93 9.07
C PRO A 19 -14.81 2.56 9.14
N THR A 20 -14.33 1.57 8.38
CA THR A 20 -14.88 0.22 8.34
C THR A 20 -14.37 -0.64 9.49
N TYR A 21 -13.25 -0.27 10.11
CA TYR A 21 -12.68 -0.99 11.23
C TYR A 21 -13.28 -0.50 12.55
N LYS A 22 -13.77 -1.43 13.38
CA LYS A 22 -14.44 -1.14 14.67
C LYS A 22 -13.65 -1.60 15.89
N GLY A 23 -12.49 -2.22 15.69
CA GLY A 23 -11.60 -2.66 16.78
C GLY A 23 -10.68 -1.55 17.29
N TYR A 24 -9.73 -1.92 18.15
CA TYR A 24 -8.68 -1.02 18.62
C TYR A 24 -7.67 -0.78 17.49
N PRO A 25 -7.48 0.46 17.00
CA PRO A 25 -6.61 0.72 15.87
C PRO A 25 -5.15 0.37 16.11
N ASP A 26 -4.43 0.02 15.04
CA ASP A 26 -2.97 -0.01 15.05
C ASP A 26 -2.44 1.43 14.95
N PHE A 27 -2.05 1.98 16.10
CA PHE A 27 -1.45 3.33 16.19
C PHE A 27 0.00 3.39 15.70
N ASP A 28 0.61 2.25 15.42
CA ASP A 28 1.98 2.12 14.91
C ASP A 28 1.97 1.80 13.39
N MET A 29 0.88 2.11 12.68
CA MET A 29 0.71 1.86 11.23
C MET A 29 1.84 2.42 10.35
N ASN A 30 2.51 3.47 10.85
CA ASN A 30 3.64 4.11 10.20
C ASN A 30 4.97 3.37 10.41
N SER A 31 5.03 2.36 11.29
CA SER A 31 6.24 1.57 11.52
C SER A 31 6.55 0.66 10.34
N PRO A 32 7.83 0.33 10.11
CA PRO A 32 8.22 -0.64 9.07
C PRO A 32 7.62 -2.02 9.36
N LEU A 33 7.64 -2.89 8.35
CA LEU A 33 7.30 -4.30 8.56
C LEU A 33 8.33 -4.95 9.49
N ASP A 34 7.81 -5.80 10.37
CA ASP A 34 8.58 -6.59 11.31
C ASP A 34 8.05 -8.02 11.25
N PRO A 35 8.86 -9.04 10.92
CA PRO A 35 8.37 -10.41 10.76
C PRO A 35 7.70 -11.00 12.01
N SER A 36 8.03 -10.50 13.21
CA SER A 36 7.47 -10.97 14.48
C SER A 36 6.17 -10.25 14.86
N ARG A 37 5.99 -9.00 14.44
CA ARG A 37 4.86 -8.16 14.83
C ARG A 37 3.93 -7.77 13.68
N TRP A 38 4.50 -7.38 12.55
CA TRP A 38 3.81 -6.92 11.33
C TRP A 38 4.40 -7.59 10.09
N PRO A 39 4.14 -8.88 9.90
CA PRO A 39 4.76 -9.64 8.82
C PRO A 39 4.25 -9.18 7.45
N PHE A 40 5.05 -9.45 6.41
CA PHE A 40 4.60 -9.33 5.02
C PHE A 40 3.62 -10.48 4.67
N PRO A 41 2.58 -10.24 3.86
CA PRO A 41 2.12 -8.94 3.35
C PRO A 41 1.13 -8.26 4.30
N CYS A 42 0.88 -6.97 4.05
CA CYS A 42 -0.19 -6.20 4.71
C CYS A 42 -0.15 -6.21 6.25
N ARG A 43 1.07 -6.25 6.83
CA ARG A 43 1.31 -6.32 8.28
C ARG A 43 0.69 -7.56 8.94
N GLY A 44 0.36 -8.61 8.17
CA GLY A 44 -0.34 -9.81 8.63
C GLY A 44 -1.84 -9.62 8.87
N PHE A 45 -2.39 -8.44 8.58
CA PHE A 45 -3.81 -8.16 8.82
C PHE A 45 -4.70 -8.81 7.76
N SER A 46 -5.76 -9.47 8.20
CA SER A 46 -6.81 -9.99 7.32
C SER A 46 -7.56 -8.85 6.62
N ARG A 47 -8.15 -9.16 5.47
CA ARG A 47 -9.01 -8.22 4.72
C ARG A 47 -10.13 -7.68 5.61
N GLY A 48 -10.25 -6.35 5.65
CA GLY A 48 -11.27 -5.61 6.37
C GLY A 48 -12.47 -5.28 5.49
N GLY A 49 -13.15 -4.16 5.79
CA GLY A 49 -14.22 -3.62 4.95
C GLY A 49 -13.68 -2.84 3.75
N VAL A 50 -14.49 -2.74 2.70
CA VAL A 50 -14.16 -1.92 1.51
C VAL A 50 -14.20 -0.44 1.92
N VAL A 51 -13.07 0.25 1.78
CA VAL A 51 -12.94 1.67 2.13
C VAL A 51 -13.18 2.59 0.94
N GLN A 52 -13.08 2.08 -0.28
CA GLN A 52 -13.31 2.84 -1.50
C GLN A 52 -13.72 1.93 -2.66
N THR A 53 -14.67 2.41 -3.47
CA THR A 53 -15.03 1.79 -4.75
C THR A 53 -14.46 2.62 -5.89
N VAL A 54 -13.86 1.98 -6.89
CA VAL A 54 -13.23 2.63 -8.04
C VAL A 54 -13.64 1.92 -9.33
N LYS A 55 -13.81 2.68 -10.42
CA LYS A 55 -14.02 2.09 -11.74
C LYS A 55 -12.69 1.70 -12.37
N ALA A 56 -12.65 0.58 -13.08
CA ALA A 56 -11.50 0.26 -13.93
C ALA A 56 -11.21 1.43 -14.89
N GLY A 57 -9.92 1.73 -15.10
CA GLY A 57 -9.45 2.89 -15.87
C GLY A 57 -9.43 4.22 -15.11
N ALA A 58 -10.13 4.32 -13.96
CA ALA A 58 -10.12 5.52 -13.14
C ALA A 58 -8.90 5.58 -12.21
N THR A 59 -8.68 6.75 -11.62
CA THR A 59 -7.58 7.00 -10.68
C THR A 59 -8.07 6.95 -9.24
N ILE A 60 -7.32 6.27 -8.37
CA ILE A 60 -7.46 6.36 -6.93
C ILE A 60 -6.44 7.39 -6.40
N PRO A 61 -6.88 8.44 -5.69
CA PRO A 61 -5.97 9.31 -4.97
C PRO A 61 -5.45 8.58 -3.73
N VAL A 62 -4.13 8.55 -3.59
CA VAL A 62 -3.43 8.01 -2.43
C VAL A 62 -2.76 9.15 -1.69
N LYS A 63 -2.96 9.24 -0.37
CA LYS A 63 -2.31 10.21 0.49
C LYS A 63 -1.48 9.48 1.55
N ILE A 64 -0.25 9.92 1.71
CA ILE A 64 0.67 9.46 2.74
C ILE A 64 0.76 10.54 3.82
N GLY A 65 0.69 10.14 5.08
CA GLY A 65 0.92 10.97 6.25
C GLY A 65 2.13 10.49 7.04
N GLY A 66 2.49 11.22 8.09
CA GLY A 66 3.65 10.89 8.92
C GLY A 66 4.50 12.11 9.23
N GLY A 67 5.71 11.88 9.75
CA GLY A 67 6.61 12.96 10.18
C GLY A 67 8.06 12.85 9.73
N ALA A 68 8.49 11.71 9.17
CA ALA A 68 9.88 11.49 8.77
C ALA A 68 9.95 10.76 7.42
N PRO A 69 10.11 11.48 6.29
CA PRO A 69 10.19 10.87 4.97
C PRO A 69 11.59 10.33 4.64
N HIS A 70 12.53 10.30 5.59
CA HIS A 70 13.86 9.69 5.41
C HIS A 70 14.64 10.10 4.15
N ASN A 71 14.57 11.39 3.77
CA ASN A 71 15.12 11.96 2.52
C ASN A 71 14.59 11.30 1.24
N GLY A 72 13.46 10.60 1.34
CA GLY A 72 12.75 10.00 0.25
C GLY A 72 12.92 8.48 0.20
N GLY A 73 13.10 7.96 -1.01
CA GLY A 73 13.26 6.54 -1.28
C GLY A 73 12.34 6.08 -2.39
N HIS A 74 12.06 4.78 -2.41
CA HIS A 74 11.33 4.15 -3.50
C HIS A 74 9.96 3.69 -3.01
N CYS A 75 8.89 4.19 -3.61
CA CYS A 75 7.55 3.66 -3.37
C CYS A 75 7.00 2.90 -4.56
N GLN A 76 6.26 1.83 -4.28
CA GLN A 76 5.40 1.19 -5.26
C GLN A 76 3.95 1.21 -4.76
N PHE A 77 3.03 1.43 -5.70
CA PHE A 77 1.60 1.27 -5.48
C PHE A 77 1.14 0.09 -6.32
N ALA A 78 0.60 -0.93 -5.68
CA ALA A 78 0.26 -2.19 -6.32
C ALA A 78 -1.17 -2.62 -6.00
N VAL A 79 -1.73 -3.47 -6.85
CA VAL A 79 -3.04 -4.08 -6.65
C VAL A 79 -2.90 -5.60 -6.54
N SER A 80 -3.73 -6.21 -5.70
CA SER A 80 -3.81 -7.66 -5.55
C SER A 80 -5.26 -8.10 -5.33
N TYR A 81 -5.64 -9.23 -5.92
CA TYR A 81 -6.93 -9.87 -5.68
C TYR A 81 -6.84 -11.02 -4.66
N ASP A 82 -5.65 -11.47 -4.31
CA ASP A 82 -5.40 -12.66 -3.48
C ASP A 82 -4.51 -12.42 -2.24
N ASP A 83 -4.00 -11.18 -2.05
CA ASP A 83 -2.99 -10.81 -1.05
C ASP A 83 -1.67 -11.60 -1.17
N LYS A 84 -1.40 -12.19 -2.34
CA LYS A 84 -0.17 -12.97 -2.60
C LYS A 84 0.56 -12.43 -3.82
N THR A 85 -0.19 -12.17 -4.87
CA THR A 85 0.30 -11.65 -6.14
C THR A 85 -0.05 -10.18 -6.22
N PHE A 86 0.98 -9.32 -6.16
CA PHE A 86 0.83 -7.87 -6.26
C PHE A 86 1.40 -7.38 -7.58
N VAL A 87 0.56 -6.70 -8.36
CA VAL A 87 0.94 -6.08 -9.63
C VAL A 87 1.15 -4.58 -9.41
N VAL A 88 2.34 -4.09 -9.72
CA VAL A 88 2.71 -2.67 -9.58
C VAL A 88 1.95 -1.86 -10.63
N LEU A 89 1.23 -0.84 -10.17
CA LEU A 89 0.47 0.10 -11.00
C LEU A 89 1.17 1.45 -11.13
N ARG A 90 1.95 1.83 -10.11
CA ARG A 90 2.74 3.06 -10.12
C ARG A 90 4.02 2.84 -9.34
N ASP A 91 5.11 3.35 -9.90
CA ASP A 91 6.44 3.33 -9.32
C ASP A 91 6.93 4.78 -9.15
N VAL A 92 7.47 5.12 -7.98
CA VAL A 92 8.07 6.43 -7.66
C VAL A 92 9.46 6.18 -7.11
N PHE A 93 10.46 6.42 -7.94
CA PHE A 93 11.85 6.07 -7.68
C PHE A 93 12.62 7.22 -7.01
N ASP A 94 13.44 6.89 -6.02
CA ASP A 94 14.40 7.74 -5.29
C ASP A 94 13.83 8.90 -4.44
N ASP A 95 12.81 9.63 -4.90
CA ASP A 95 12.31 10.85 -4.26
C ASP A 95 10.93 10.72 -3.58
N CYS A 96 10.42 9.48 -3.45
CA CYS A 96 9.10 9.26 -2.89
C CYS A 96 9.00 9.85 -1.47
N LEU A 97 7.91 10.56 -1.18
CA LEU A 97 7.62 11.23 0.10
C LEU A 97 8.39 12.54 0.36
N VAL A 98 9.32 12.93 -0.52
CA VAL A 98 9.94 14.26 -0.51
C VAL A 98 9.34 15.14 -1.59
N GLY A 99 9.15 14.61 -2.81
CA GLY A 99 8.55 15.36 -3.91
C GLY A 99 7.03 15.55 -3.77
N SER A 100 6.34 14.58 -3.18
CA SER A 100 4.90 14.63 -2.92
C SER A 100 4.49 13.66 -1.82
N LEU A 101 3.41 13.99 -1.11
CA LEU A 101 2.69 13.08 -0.20
C LEU A 101 1.34 12.64 -0.78
N THR A 102 1.00 13.09 -1.98
CA THR A 102 -0.24 12.73 -2.69
C THR A 102 0.10 12.13 -4.05
N PHE A 103 -0.49 10.99 -4.35
CA PHE A 103 -0.24 10.21 -5.56
C PHE A 103 -1.54 9.84 -6.23
N ASN A 104 -1.50 9.73 -7.54
CA ASN A 104 -2.62 9.30 -8.37
C ASN A 104 -2.30 7.91 -8.92
N VAL A 105 -3.00 6.88 -8.44
CA VAL A 105 -2.79 5.50 -8.89
C VAL A 105 -3.89 5.14 -9.88
N GLN A 106 -3.53 4.97 -11.14
CA GLN A 106 -4.48 4.62 -12.19
C GLN A 106 -4.77 3.13 -12.16
N MET A 107 -6.04 2.76 -12.02
CA MET A 107 -6.48 1.38 -12.18
C MET A 107 -6.43 1.01 -13.67
N PRO A 108 -5.98 -0.20 -14.03
CA PRO A 108 -6.06 -0.69 -15.41
C PRO A 108 -7.51 -0.66 -15.91
N SER A 109 -7.72 -0.31 -17.18
CA SER A 109 -9.05 -0.30 -17.81
C SER A 109 -9.65 -1.70 -17.93
N ASP A 110 -8.80 -2.72 -18.05
CA ASP A 110 -9.21 -4.13 -18.16
C ASP A 110 -9.27 -4.87 -16.82
N ALA A 111 -9.14 -4.16 -15.70
CA ALA A 111 -9.20 -4.77 -14.37
C ALA A 111 -10.53 -5.55 -14.17
N PRO A 112 -10.50 -6.75 -13.57
CA PRO A 112 -11.71 -7.51 -13.28
C PRO A 112 -12.53 -6.85 -12.16
N SER A 113 -13.85 -7.04 -12.22
CA SER A 113 -14.71 -6.64 -11.10
C SER A 113 -14.43 -7.47 -9.86
N GLY A 114 -14.43 -6.83 -8.70
CA GLY A 114 -14.39 -7.50 -7.40
C GLY A 114 -13.56 -6.79 -6.34
N ARG A 115 -13.58 -7.38 -5.15
CA ARG A 115 -12.76 -6.95 -4.02
C ARG A 115 -11.27 -7.13 -4.34
N ALA A 116 -10.52 -6.06 -4.16
CA ALA A 116 -9.08 -6.05 -4.34
C ALA A 116 -8.40 -5.30 -3.18
N THR A 117 -7.09 -5.39 -3.13
CA THR A 117 -6.25 -4.71 -2.16
C THR A 117 -5.33 -3.76 -2.87
N LEU A 118 -5.38 -2.49 -2.50
CA LEU A 118 -4.39 -1.50 -2.88
C LEU A 118 -3.28 -1.51 -1.82
N ALA A 119 -2.06 -1.80 -2.24
CA ALA A 119 -0.88 -1.76 -1.40
C ALA A 119 -0.03 -0.53 -1.73
N TRP A 120 0.38 0.19 -0.71
CA TRP A 120 1.50 1.12 -0.78
C TRP A 120 2.69 0.46 -0.08
N THR A 121 3.85 0.48 -0.74
CA THR A 121 5.13 0.08 -0.16
C THR A 121 6.13 1.20 -0.26
N TRP A 122 7.09 1.21 0.66
CA TRP A 122 8.17 2.18 0.65
C TRP A 122 9.47 1.57 1.20
N ILE A 123 10.56 1.82 0.48
CA ILE A 123 11.94 1.55 0.90
C ILE A 123 12.56 2.91 1.22
N ASN A 124 12.86 3.16 2.48
CA ASN A 124 13.40 4.45 2.91
C ASN A 124 14.83 4.66 2.41
N LYS A 125 15.14 5.89 1.97
CA LYS A 125 16.48 6.21 1.44
C LYS A 125 17.53 6.26 2.54
N THR A 126 17.25 6.98 3.61
CA THR A 126 18.20 7.25 4.72
C THR A 126 17.75 6.61 6.03
N GLY A 127 18.71 6.16 6.84
CA GLY A 127 18.44 5.45 8.10
C GLY A 127 18.59 3.94 7.94
N ASN A 128 17.92 3.18 8.81
CA ASN A 128 17.90 1.71 8.76
C ASN A 128 17.44 1.22 7.39
N ARG A 129 17.83 0.00 7.01
CA ARG A 129 17.32 -0.64 5.79
C ARG A 129 15.95 -1.24 6.12
N GLU A 130 14.88 -0.52 5.80
CA GLU A 130 13.53 -0.89 6.20
C GLU A 130 12.62 -1.02 4.98
N TYR A 131 11.53 -1.76 5.17
CA TYR A 131 10.50 -1.96 4.16
C TYR A 131 9.13 -1.74 4.79
N TYR A 132 8.39 -0.78 4.25
CA TYR A 132 7.07 -0.38 4.73
C TYR A 132 6.01 -0.95 3.82
N MET A 133 4.87 -1.33 4.39
CA MET A 133 3.69 -1.70 3.61
C MET A 133 2.41 -1.38 4.38
N ASN A 134 1.49 -0.70 3.71
CA ASN A 134 0.11 -0.57 4.17
C ASN A 134 -0.86 -1.03 3.07
N CYS A 135 -1.94 -1.68 3.46
CA CYS A 135 -2.93 -2.24 2.54
C CYS A 135 -4.31 -1.70 2.85
N ALA A 136 -5.01 -1.23 1.83
CA ALA A 136 -6.43 -0.83 1.91
C ALA A 136 -7.27 -1.73 1.02
N ASP A 137 -8.44 -2.13 1.52
CA ASP A 137 -9.35 -2.98 0.77
C ASP A 137 -10.32 -2.12 -0.05
N ILE A 138 -10.33 -2.33 -1.35
CA ILE A 138 -11.12 -1.56 -2.32
C ILE A 138 -12.06 -2.49 -3.09
N GLU A 139 -13.08 -1.92 -3.73
CA GLU A 139 -13.90 -2.61 -4.71
C GLU A 139 -13.60 -2.03 -6.09
N ILE A 140 -13.21 -2.89 -7.03
CA ILE A 140 -13.01 -2.49 -8.42
C ILE A 140 -14.27 -2.82 -9.20
N GLN A 141 -14.88 -1.79 -9.79
CA GLN A 141 -15.96 -1.91 -10.78
C GLN A 141 -15.33 -2.01 -12.17
N GLY A 142 -15.07 -3.23 -12.60
CA GLY A 142 -14.38 -3.53 -13.84
C GLY A 142 -15.25 -4.32 -14.82
N ARG A 143 -14.60 -5.18 -15.60
CA ARG A 143 -15.26 -6.07 -16.56
C ARG A 143 -15.26 -7.52 -16.06
N SER A 144 -16.27 -8.29 -16.46
CA SER A 144 -16.25 -9.74 -16.26
C SER A 144 -15.12 -10.35 -17.09
N GLY A 145 -14.33 -11.26 -16.51
CA GLY A 145 -13.16 -11.85 -17.17
C GLY A 145 -12.03 -10.84 -17.49
N GLY A 146 -11.94 -9.75 -16.72
CA GLY A 146 -10.81 -8.82 -16.78
C GLY A 146 -9.51 -9.44 -16.25
N TYR A 147 -8.40 -8.77 -16.53
CA TYR A 147 -7.09 -9.15 -16.02
C TYR A 147 -6.23 -7.90 -15.76
N ILE A 148 -5.20 -8.07 -14.94
CA ILE A 148 -4.20 -7.04 -14.70
C ILE A 148 -2.83 -7.65 -14.98
N THR A 149 -2.03 -6.96 -15.78
CA THR A 149 -0.65 -7.35 -16.11
C THR A 149 0.28 -6.19 -15.77
N GLY A 150 1.44 -6.52 -15.23
CA GLY A 150 2.46 -5.54 -14.87
C GLY A 150 3.58 -6.18 -14.07
N PRO A 151 4.56 -5.38 -13.62
CA PRO A 151 5.67 -5.86 -12.81
C PRO A 151 5.17 -6.45 -11.49
N LYS A 152 5.89 -7.45 -10.98
CA LYS A 152 5.70 -7.92 -9.60
C LYS A 152 6.21 -6.87 -8.62
N LEU A 153 5.53 -6.74 -7.49
CA LEU A 153 5.97 -5.90 -6.38
C LEU A 153 7.40 -6.29 -5.94
N LEU A 154 8.28 -5.29 -5.84
CA LEU A 154 9.61 -5.45 -5.29
C LEU A 154 9.49 -5.59 -3.77
N VAL A 155 10.04 -6.67 -3.21
CA VAL A 155 10.08 -6.91 -1.77
C VAL A 155 11.54 -7.11 -1.36
N VAL A 156 12.01 -6.29 -0.43
CA VAL A 156 13.41 -6.24 0.04
C VAL A 156 13.47 -5.95 1.54
N ASN A 157 14.66 -6.01 2.14
CA ASN A 157 14.90 -5.69 3.55
C ASN A 157 14.06 -6.53 4.54
N LEU A 158 13.65 -7.73 4.13
CA LEU A 158 12.92 -8.70 4.95
C LEU A 158 13.63 -10.07 4.89
N PRO A 159 13.56 -10.90 5.95
CA PRO A 159 14.12 -12.24 5.91
C PRO A 159 13.57 -13.06 4.73
N GLY A 160 14.47 -13.69 3.98
CA GLY A 160 14.12 -14.49 2.79
C GLY A 160 13.93 -13.69 1.51
N TYR A 161 14.11 -12.36 1.54
CA TYR A 161 14.12 -11.49 0.37
C TYR A 161 15.50 -10.89 0.15
N VAL A 162 15.78 -10.54 -1.11
CA VAL A 162 17.05 -9.91 -1.48
C VAL A 162 17.21 -8.56 -0.77
N THR A 163 18.43 -8.27 -0.35
CA THR A 163 18.85 -6.97 0.21
C THR A 163 19.24 -6.00 -0.90
#